data_AF-A0A1G4Q3M3-F1
#
_entry.id   AF-A0A1G4Q3M3-F1
#
_cell.length_a   1.000
_cell.length_b   1.000
_cell.length_c   1.000
_cell.angle_alpha   90.00
_cell.angle_beta   90.00
_cell.angle_gamma   90.00
#
_symmetry.space_group_name_H-M   'P 1'
#
loop_
_entity.id
_entity.type
_entity.pdbx_description
1 polymer ?
#
loop_
_entity_poly.entity_id
_entity_poly.type
_entity_poly.pdbx_seq_one_letter_code
_entity_poly.pdbx_strand_id
1 'polypeptide(L)'
;MAREGRWSAGATSFGYKLESKTGKLIVVPEEAEIVKLIFEKFTKEDLSADEIAEYLNSHSYKKKKARSREVNYFQRRLILNIIDNPAYIGKIVCGRSTTEKKKGLAGTVSRHTKKDTDQYKDTFYYRCLRRGYLEDGNKCDFKVNQDVFNKEVETAIIIHLQYCK
;
A
#
# COMPACT_ATOMS: atom_id res chain seq x y z
N MET A 1 17.75 8.86 19.45
CA MET A 1 17.75 9.42 18.08
C MET A 1 16.37 9.91 17.60
N ALA A 2 15.24 9.29 17.97
CA ALA A 2 13.90 9.85 17.69
C ALA A 2 13.35 10.82 18.79
N ARG A 3 13.92 10.81 19.99
CA ARG A 3 13.46 11.63 21.14
C ARG A 3 13.74 13.14 21.02
N GLU A 4 14.54 13.57 20.04
CA GLU A 4 14.93 14.97 19.85
C GLU A 4 14.23 15.67 18.66
N GLY A 5 13.19 15.05 18.08
CA GLY A 5 12.49 15.62 16.91
C GLY A 5 13.30 15.61 15.61
N ARG A 6 14.39 14.83 15.56
CA ARG A 6 15.24 14.67 14.38
C ARG A 6 14.63 13.67 13.40
N TRP A 7 14.54 14.06 12.13
CA TRP A 7 14.06 13.20 11.05
C TRP A 7 14.96 11.98 10.89
N SER A 8 14.40 10.79 11.12
CA SER A 8 15.14 9.53 11.12
C SER A 8 14.90 8.69 9.85
N ALA A 9 14.13 9.19 8.88
CA ALA A 9 13.62 8.41 7.76
C ALA A 9 14.26 8.80 6.42
N GLY A 10 15.46 8.28 6.11
CA GLY A 10 16.06 8.29 4.76
C GLY A 10 15.89 9.59 3.95
N ALA A 11 15.59 9.47 2.65
CA ALA A 11 15.33 10.61 1.77
C ALA A 11 14.12 11.44 2.25
N THR A 12 14.22 12.77 2.18
CA THR A 12 13.14 13.67 2.61
C THR A 12 11.95 13.63 1.67
N SER A 13 10.77 13.89 2.23
CA SER A 13 9.53 13.99 1.46
C SER A 13 9.48 15.31 0.70
N PHE A 14 8.79 15.34 -0.45
CA PHE A 14 8.68 16.53 -1.31
C PHE A 14 8.09 17.73 -0.55
N GLY A 15 8.61 18.95 -0.69
CA GLY A 15 8.17 20.07 0.15
C GLY A 15 8.95 20.25 1.44
N TYR A 16 9.87 19.31 1.77
CA TYR A 16 10.74 19.43 2.93
C TYR A 16 12.21 19.20 2.59
N LYS A 17 13.08 20.02 3.20
CA LYS A 17 14.53 19.84 3.22
C LYS A 17 14.99 19.51 4.63
N LEU A 18 16.00 18.65 4.74
CA LEU A 18 16.62 18.34 6.01
C LEU A 18 17.67 19.41 6.34
N GLU A 19 17.57 20.01 7.51
CA GLU A 19 18.62 20.88 8.02
C GLU A 19 19.78 20.04 8.55
N SER A 20 20.96 20.17 7.93
CA SER A 20 22.15 19.37 8.26
C SER A 20 22.63 19.53 9.71
N LYS A 21 22.33 20.66 10.36
CA LYS A 21 22.82 20.98 11.71
C LYS A 21 21.88 20.46 12.82
N THR A 22 20.57 20.53 12.61
CA THR A 22 19.58 20.19 13.65
C THR A 22 18.85 18.88 13.38
N GLY A 23 18.90 18.37 12.14
CA GLY A 23 18.11 17.21 11.72
C GLY A 23 16.60 17.51 11.64
N LYS A 24 16.18 18.77 11.63
CA LYS A 24 14.78 19.18 11.49
C LYS A 24 14.37 19.29 10.02
N LEU A 25 13.09 19.09 9.74
CA LEU A 25 12.50 19.34 8.42
C LEU A 25 12.18 20.83 8.28
N ILE A 26 12.82 21.48 7.30
CA ILE A 26 12.51 22.85 6.88
C ILE A 26 11.54 22.76 5.70
N VAL A 27 10.42 23.49 5.79
CA VAL A 27 9.46 23.61 4.69
C VAL A 27 10.07 24.41 3.55
N VAL A 28 9.97 23.90 2.33
CA VAL A 28 10.35 24.63 1.11
C VAL A 28 9.10 25.30 0.56
N PRO A 29 8.96 26.64 0.60
CA PRO A 29 7.71 27.32 0.24
C PRO A 29 7.20 26.96 -1.16
N GLU A 30 8.07 27.01 -2.17
CA GLU A 30 7.73 26.67 -3.58
C GLU A 30 7.13 25.26 -3.73
N GLU A 31 7.74 24.27 -3.07
CA GLU A 31 7.29 22.88 -3.15
C GLU A 31 6.06 22.64 -2.24
N ALA A 32 5.94 23.37 -1.13
CA ALA A 32 4.82 23.27 -0.21
C ALA A 32 3.51 23.80 -0.84
N GLU A 33 3.58 24.82 -1.69
CA GLU A 33 2.42 25.27 -2.47
C GLU A 33 1.90 24.17 -3.40
N ILE A 34 2.80 23.45 -4.07
CA ILE A 34 2.44 22.30 -4.91
C ILE A 34 1.80 21.19 -4.07
N VAL A 35 2.34 20.92 -2.88
CA VAL A 35 1.74 19.93 -1.96
C VAL A 35 0.32 20.34 -1.55
N LYS A 36 0.11 21.62 -1.19
CA LYS A 36 -1.25 22.12 -0.88
C LYS A 36 -2.20 21.96 -2.05
N LEU A 37 -1.74 22.30 -3.26
CA LEU A 37 -2.51 22.14 -4.48
C LEU A 37 -2.87 20.67 -4.76
N ILE A 38 -1.94 19.73 -4.54
CA ILE A 38 -2.20 18.29 -4.66
C ILE A 38 -3.33 17.86 -3.72
N PHE A 39 -3.25 18.24 -2.44
CA PHE A 39 -4.29 17.88 -1.47
C PHE A 39 -5.62 18.56 -1.78
N GLU A 40 -5.60 19.82 -2.21
CA GLU A 40 -6.80 20.55 -2.62
C GLU A 40 -7.51 19.85 -3.78
N LYS A 41 -6.76 19.47 -4.83
CA LYS A 41 -7.30 18.75 -5.98
C LYS A 41 -7.80 17.35 -5.64
N PHE A 42 -7.06 16.65 -4.77
CA PHE A 42 -7.45 15.31 -4.34
C PHE A 42 -8.72 15.31 -3.47
N THR A 43 -8.95 16.37 -2.67
CA THR A 43 -10.05 16.41 -1.70
C THR A 43 -11.27 17.21 -2.14
N LYS A 44 -11.09 18.26 -2.95
CA LYS A 44 -12.20 19.11 -3.42
C LYS A 44 -12.69 18.74 -4.82
N GLU A 45 -11.77 18.29 -5.68
CA GLU A 45 -12.08 17.97 -7.08
C GLU A 45 -12.14 16.45 -7.34
N ASP A 46 -11.91 15.62 -6.31
CA ASP A 46 -11.88 14.14 -6.36
C ASP A 46 -11.01 13.57 -7.50
N LEU A 47 -9.96 14.29 -7.90
CA LEU A 47 -9.08 13.88 -8.99
C LEU A 47 -8.18 12.70 -8.57
N SER A 48 -7.98 11.78 -9.49
CA SER A 48 -7.04 10.67 -9.34
C SER A 48 -5.58 11.16 -9.36
N ALA A 49 -4.68 10.34 -8.80
CA ALA A 49 -3.25 10.66 -8.78
C ALA A 49 -2.63 10.81 -10.19
N ASP A 50 -3.24 10.18 -11.20
CA ASP A 50 -2.84 10.32 -12.60
C ASP A 50 -3.26 11.68 -13.16
N GLU A 51 -4.51 12.08 -12.96
CA GLU A 51 -5.04 13.40 -13.37
C GLU A 51 -4.31 14.55 -12.67
N ILE A 52 -3.99 14.41 -11.38
CA ILE A 52 -3.21 15.41 -10.64
C ILE A 52 -1.80 15.54 -11.23
N ALA A 53 -1.16 14.42 -11.57
CA ALA A 53 0.17 14.45 -12.19
C ALA A 53 0.13 15.13 -13.56
N GLU A 54 -0.88 14.83 -14.37
CA GLU A 54 -1.10 15.47 -15.67
C GLU A 54 -1.37 16.97 -15.53
N TYR A 55 -2.24 17.36 -14.60
CA TYR A 55 -2.52 18.76 -14.29
C TYR A 55 -1.25 19.53 -13.93
N LEU A 56 -0.43 18.98 -13.03
CA LEU A 56 0.81 19.63 -12.62
C LEU A 56 1.78 19.79 -13.78
N ASN A 57 1.90 18.76 -14.62
CA ASN A 57 2.80 18.79 -15.77
C ASN A 57 2.30 19.74 -16.88
N SER A 58 0.99 19.85 -17.09
CA SER A 58 0.39 20.77 -18.07
C SER A 58 0.47 22.24 -17.64
N HIS A 59 0.40 22.50 -16.34
CA HIS A 59 0.55 23.85 -15.75
C HIS A 59 2.02 24.25 -15.50
N SER A 60 2.96 23.56 -16.15
CA SER A 60 4.41 23.86 -16.09
C SER A 60 5.06 23.75 -14.71
N TYR A 61 4.43 23.06 -13.75
CA TYR A 61 5.10 22.74 -12.49
C TYR A 61 6.21 21.71 -12.73
N LYS A 62 7.38 21.94 -12.15
CA LYS A 62 8.54 21.04 -12.27
C LYS A 62 9.17 20.81 -10.90
N LYS A 63 9.69 19.61 -10.69
CA LYS A 63 10.45 19.27 -9.48
C LYS A 63 11.95 19.32 -9.72
N LYS A 64 12.68 19.76 -8.70
CA LYS A 64 14.15 19.71 -8.69
C LYS A 64 14.60 18.25 -8.62
N LYS A 65 15.58 17.88 -9.44
CA LYS A 65 16.15 16.52 -9.44
C LYS A 65 17.02 16.35 -8.20
N ALA A 66 16.71 15.37 -7.36
CA ALA A 66 17.60 15.04 -6.24
C ALA A 66 18.75 14.12 -6.69
N ARG A 67 18.54 13.35 -7.77
CA ARG A 67 19.55 12.48 -8.38
C ARG A 67 19.62 12.69 -9.89
N SER A 68 20.79 12.47 -10.48
CA SER A 68 21.00 12.65 -11.93
C SER A 68 20.03 11.83 -12.80
N ARG A 69 19.72 10.59 -12.40
CA ARG A 69 18.79 9.68 -13.10
C ARG A 69 17.30 9.99 -12.87
N GLU A 70 16.99 10.97 -12.02
CA GLU A 70 15.61 11.28 -11.68
C GLU A 70 14.96 12.18 -12.75
N VAL A 71 13.68 11.93 -13.02
CA VAL A 71 12.88 12.79 -13.90
C VAL A 71 12.49 14.08 -13.19
N ASN A 72 12.26 15.16 -13.94
CA ASN A 72 11.87 16.48 -13.42
C ASN A 72 10.36 16.77 -13.52
N TYR A 73 9.57 15.83 -14.05
CA TYR A 73 8.11 15.91 -14.11
C TYR A 73 7.46 15.10 -12.98
N PHE A 74 6.18 15.37 -12.72
CA PHE A 74 5.39 14.68 -11.70
C PHE A 74 4.91 13.33 -12.21
N GLN A 75 5.14 12.30 -11.42
CA GLN A 75 4.67 10.94 -11.68
C GLN A 75 3.58 10.57 -10.69
N ARG A 76 2.59 9.77 -11.13
CA ARG A 76 1.55 9.19 -10.29
C ARG A 76 2.07 8.66 -8.95
N ARG A 77 3.18 7.90 -8.98
CA ARG A 77 3.79 7.31 -7.78
C ARG A 77 4.26 8.36 -6.77
N LEU A 78 4.76 9.51 -7.24
CA LEU A 78 5.15 10.61 -6.37
C LEU A 78 3.92 11.24 -5.71
N ILE A 79 2.84 11.45 -6.46
CA ILE A 79 1.58 12.01 -5.93
C ILE A 79 1.01 11.09 -4.84
N LEU A 80 0.93 9.78 -5.09
CA LEU A 80 0.52 8.81 -4.06
C LEU A 80 1.41 8.84 -2.83
N ASN A 81 2.74 8.89 -3.02
CA ASN A 81 3.67 9.01 -1.89
C ASN A 81 3.48 10.30 -1.08
N ILE A 82 2.99 11.39 -1.68
CA ILE A 82 2.68 12.64 -0.97
C ILE A 82 1.39 12.48 -0.17
N ILE A 83 0.34 11.98 -0.81
CA ILE A 83 -0.99 11.77 -0.20
C ILE A 83 -0.92 10.78 0.97
N ASP A 84 -0.23 9.66 0.79
CA ASP A 84 -0.13 8.58 1.78
C ASP A 84 0.82 8.90 2.95
N ASN A 85 1.53 10.02 2.91
CA ASN A 85 2.56 10.31 3.88
C ASN A 85 2.02 11.05 5.11
N PRO A 86 2.02 10.41 6.31
CA PRO A 86 1.49 11.01 7.53
C PRO A 86 2.23 12.28 7.97
N ALA A 87 3.45 12.50 7.47
CA ALA A 87 4.25 13.68 7.81
C ALA A 87 3.56 15.00 7.44
N TYR A 88 2.76 15.03 6.36
CA TYR A 88 2.01 16.23 5.96
C TYR A 88 0.84 16.54 6.89
N ILE A 89 0.45 15.60 7.75
CA ILE A 89 -0.57 15.76 8.81
C ILE A 89 0.10 16.09 10.16
N GLY A 90 1.42 16.35 10.17
CA GLY A 90 2.18 16.64 11.40
C GLY A 90 2.53 15.41 12.24
N LYS A 91 2.30 14.19 11.74
CA LYS A 91 2.72 12.96 12.43
C LYS A 91 4.17 12.63 12.08
N ILE A 92 5.05 12.56 13.10
CA ILE A 92 6.45 12.13 12.90
C ILE A 92 6.47 10.61 12.64
N VAL A 93 6.82 10.20 11.43
CA VAL A 93 6.95 8.79 11.06
C VAL A 93 8.30 8.25 11.55
N CYS A 94 8.28 7.49 12.64
CA CYS A 94 9.45 6.78 13.15
C CYS A 94 9.34 5.28 12.80
N GLY A 95 10.35 4.72 12.13
CA GLY A 95 10.47 3.28 11.86
C GLY A 95 9.68 2.77 10.66
N ARG A 96 10.20 2.94 9.44
CA ARG A 96 9.67 2.26 8.24
C ARG A 96 10.33 0.90 8.05
N SER A 97 10.08 -0.05 8.96
CA SER A 97 10.15 -1.49 8.67
C SER A 97 9.80 -2.30 9.92
N THR A 98 8.51 -2.59 10.09
CA THR A 98 8.11 -3.83 10.75
C THR A 98 7.42 -4.66 9.68
N THR A 99 8.09 -5.71 9.21
CA THR A 99 7.40 -6.75 8.42
C THR A 99 6.50 -7.50 9.40
N GLU A 100 5.30 -6.98 9.64
CA GLU A 100 4.33 -7.71 10.44
C GLU A 100 3.83 -8.89 9.60
N LYS A 101 4.09 -10.12 10.04
CA LYS A 101 3.53 -11.31 9.40
C LYS A 101 2.00 -11.22 9.55
N LYS A 102 1.29 -10.93 8.46
CA LYS A 102 -0.18 -10.86 8.46
C LYS A 102 -0.77 -12.13 9.08
N LYS A 103 -1.61 -11.95 10.09
CA LYS A 103 -2.49 -12.99 10.63
C LYS A 103 -3.58 -13.24 9.57
N GLY A 104 -3.67 -14.44 9.00
CA GLY A 104 -4.69 -14.74 7.98
C GLY A 104 -4.52 -16.11 7.32
N LEU A 105 -5.49 -16.46 6.48
CA LEU A 105 -5.46 -17.63 5.60
C LEU A 105 -5.20 -17.16 4.17
N ALA A 106 -4.39 -17.90 3.41
CA ALA A 106 -4.26 -17.72 1.97
C ALA A 106 -4.91 -18.91 1.25
N GLY A 107 -5.84 -18.64 0.35
CA GLY A 107 -6.39 -19.63 -0.57
C GLY A 107 -5.48 -19.79 -1.79
N THR A 108 -5.42 -20.99 -2.35
CA THR A 108 -4.74 -21.29 -3.62
C THR A 108 -5.55 -22.33 -4.38
N VAL A 109 -5.54 -22.24 -5.72
CA VAL A 109 -6.28 -23.15 -6.60
C VAL A 109 -5.27 -24.04 -7.32
N SER A 110 -5.42 -25.36 -7.18
CA SER A 110 -4.72 -26.33 -8.04
C SER A 110 -5.67 -26.79 -9.14
N ARG A 111 -5.34 -26.48 -10.40
CA ARG A 111 -6.09 -26.92 -11.57
C ARG A 111 -5.41 -28.12 -12.18
N HIS A 112 -6.08 -29.27 -12.18
CA HIS A 112 -5.63 -30.47 -12.87
C HIS A 112 -6.50 -30.74 -14.09
N THR A 113 -5.88 -30.92 -15.25
CA THR A 113 -6.55 -31.39 -16.46
C THR A 113 -6.65 -32.91 -16.44
N LYS A 114 -7.84 -33.45 -16.72
CA LYS A 114 -7.98 -34.90 -16.96
C LYS A 114 -7.48 -35.19 -18.36
N LYS A 115 -6.60 -36.20 -18.50
CA LYS A 115 -5.95 -36.52 -19.79
C LYS A 115 -6.93 -37.01 -20.88
N ASP A 116 -8.16 -37.37 -20.51
CA ASP A 116 -9.17 -37.94 -21.43
C ASP A 116 -10.47 -37.12 -21.56
N THR A 117 -10.56 -35.97 -20.88
CA THR A 117 -11.74 -35.09 -20.97
C THR A 117 -11.26 -33.65 -20.85
N ASP A 118 -11.79 -32.74 -21.67
CA ASP A 118 -11.58 -31.28 -21.53
C ASP A 118 -12.24 -30.68 -20.26
N GLN A 119 -12.42 -31.53 -19.24
CA GLN A 119 -12.91 -31.16 -17.92
C GLN A 119 -11.73 -30.82 -17.01
N TYR A 120 -11.81 -29.63 -16.43
CA TYR A 120 -10.91 -29.16 -15.39
C TYR A 120 -11.41 -29.64 -14.02
N LYS A 121 -10.49 -30.14 -13.19
CA LYS A 121 -10.74 -30.31 -11.76
C LYS A 121 -9.96 -29.25 -11.00
N ASP A 122 -10.67 -28.24 -10.52
CA ASP A 122 -10.13 -27.23 -9.61
C ASP A 122 -10.22 -27.75 -8.18
N THR A 123 -9.09 -27.74 -7.47
CA THR A 123 -8.99 -28.09 -6.04
C THR A 123 -8.54 -26.86 -5.28
N PHE A 124 -9.45 -26.28 -4.50
CA PHE A 124 -9.15 -25.17 -3.61
C PHE A 124 -8.45 -25.70 -2.36
N TYR A 125 -7.38 -25.03 -1.93
CA TYR A 125 -6.74 -25.30 -0.66
C TYR A 125 -6.38 -24.01 0.08
N TYR A 126 -6.62 -24.00 1.39
CA TYR A 126 -6.34 -22.87 2.27
C TYR A 126 -5.15 -23.19 3.17
N ARG A 127 -4.20 -22.25 3.27
CA ARG A 127 -3.00 -22.37 4.11
C ARG A 127 -2.97 -21.23 5.14
N CYS A 128 -2.70 -21.57 6.39
CA CYS A 128 -2.42 -20.58 7.43
C CYS A 128 -1.15 -19.79 7.09
N LEU A 129 -1.25 -18.45 7.02
CA LEU A 129 -0.10 -17.57 6.80
C LEU A 129 0.77 -17.44 8.05
N ARG A 130 0.25 -17.85 9.22
CA ARG A 130 1.01 -17.97 10.46
C ARG A 130 1.88 -19.24 10.41
N ARG A 131 2.98 -19.19 9.64
CA ARG A 131 4.02 -20.25 9.59
C ARG A 131 4.92 -20.27 10.84
N GLY A 132 4.45 -19.76 11.97
CA GLY A 132 5.21 -19.58 13.21
C GLY A 132 4.64 -20.40 14.37
N TYR A 133 5.31 -20.34 15.51
CA TYR A 133 4.82 -20.87 16.77
C TYR A 133 3.65 -20.03 17.28
N LEU A 134 2.66 -20.70 17.85
CA LEU A 134 1.56 -20.11 18.60
C LEU A 134 2.07 -19.63 19.97
N GLU A 135 1.24 -18.92 20.72
CA GLU A 135 1.63 -18.34 22.03
C GLU A 135 1.97 -19.42 23.07
N ASP A 136 1.46 -20.63 22.88
CA ASP A 136 1.75 -21.83 23.67
C ASP A 136 3.07 -22.53 23.26
N GLY A 137 3.82 -21.98 22.30
CA GLY A 137 5.07 -22.57 21.81
C GLY A 137 4.90 -23.73 20.83
N ASN A 138 3.67 -24.11 20.46
CA ASN A 138 3.40 -25.16 19.47
C ASN A 138 3.34 -24.60 18.05
N LYS A 139 3.73 -25.39 17.06
CA LYS A 139 3.60 -25.00 15.65
C LYS A 139 2.14 -25.11 15.24
N CYS A 140 1.62 -24.08 14.57
CA CYS A 140 0.26 -24.12 14.03
C CYS A 140 0.09 -25.32 13.08
N ASP A 141 -0.78 -26.25 13.44
CA ASP A 141 -1.12 -27.48 12.70
C ASP A 141 -2.46 -27.38 11.97
N PHE A 142 -3.07 -26.18 11.96
CA PHE A 142 -4.37 -25.90 11.39
C PHE A 142 -4.50 -26.42 9.95
N LYS A 143 -5.40 -27.40 9.77
CA LYS A 143 -5.85 -27.93 8.49
C LYS A 143 -7.33 -27.66 8.34
N VAL A 144 -7.71 -26.94 7.29
CA VAL A 144 -9.13 -26.75 6.94
C VAL A 144 -9.65 -28.02 6.31
N ASN A 145 -10.82 -28.49 6.76
CA ASN A 145 -11.61 -29.47 6.02
C ASN A 145 -12.17 -28.79 4.76
N GLN A 146 -11.52 -29.04 3.61
CA GLN A 146 -11.81 -28.35 2.36
C GLN A 146 -13.24 -28.59 1.88
N ASP A 147 -13.78 -29.80 2.06
CA ASP A 147 -15.12 -30.14 1.56
C ASP A 147 -16.21 -29.37 2.31
N VAL A 148 -16.07 -29.26 3.63
CA VAL A 148 -17.00 -28.48 4.47
C VAL A 148 -16.89 -27.00 4.15
N PHE A 149 -15.67 -26.48 4.08
CA PHE A 149 -15.43 -25.06 3.82
C PHE A 149 -15.91 -24.64 2.43
N ASN A 150 -15.62 -25.44 1.39
CA ASN A 150 -16.08 -25.16 0.03
C ASN A 150 -17.60 -25.17 -0.04
N LYS A 151 -18.27 -26.13 0.61
CA LYS A 151 -19.74 -26.19 0.66
C LYS A 151 -20.34 -24.94 1.32
N GLU A 152 -19.75 -24.47 2.41
CA GLU A 152 -20.19 -23.24 3.09
C GLU A 152 -19.99 -21.99 2.23
N VAL A 153 -18.83 -21.87 1.57
CA VAL A 153 -18.52 -20.76 0.66
C VAL A 153 -19.46 -20.76 -0.55
N GLU A 154 -19.68 -21.90 -1.18
CA GLU A 154 -20.63 -22.06 -2.28
C GLU A 154 -22.03 -21.63 -1.86
N THR A 155 -22.48 -22.07 -0.68
CA THR A 155 -23.78 -21.67 -0.12
C THR A 155 -23.86 -20.17 0.07
N ALA A 156 -22.83 -19.54 0.64
CA ALA A 156 -22.78 -18.09 0.85
C ALA A 156 -22.80 -17.31 -0.47
N ILE A 157 -22.08 -17.77 -1.50
CA ILE A 157 -22.10 -17.17 -2.83
C ILE A 157 -23.49 -17.28 -3.47
N ILE A 158 -24.11 -18.46 -3.42
CA ILE A 158 -25.46 -18.68 -3.97
C ILE A 158 -26.48 -17.79 -3.27
N ILE A 159 -26.45 -17.72 -1.94
CA ILE A 159 -27.28 -16.82 -1.12
C ILE A 159 -27.08 -15.39 -1.62
N HIS A 160 -25.84 -14.89 -1.67
CA HIS A 160 -25.58 -13.52 -2.10
C HIS A 160 -26.10 -13.21 -3.51
N LEU A 161 -25.94 -14.15 -4.45
CA LEU A 161 -26.47 -14.03 -5.80
C LEU A 161 -28.01 -14.06 -5.86
N GLN A 162 -28.68 -14.73 -4.92
CA GLN A 162 -30.14 -14.75 -4.83
C GLN A 162 -30.72 -13.45 -4.27
N TYR A 163 -30.01 -12.78 -3.35
CA TYR A 163 -30.42 -11.49 -2.76
C TYR A 163 -29.98 -10.25 -3.56
N CYS A 164 -29.13 -10.42 -4.58
CA CYS A 164 -28.73 -9.35 -5.51
C CYS A 164 -29.64 -9.21 -6.75
N LYS A 165 -30.89 -9.70 -6.68
CA LYS A 165 -31.91 -9.46 -7.72
C LYS A 165 -32.78 -8.25 -7.41
#